data_AF-A0A935QZ70-F1
#
_entry.id   AF-A0A935QZ70-F1
#
_cell.length_a   1.000
_cell.length_b   1.000
_cell.length_c   1.000
_cell.angle_alpha   90.00
_cell.angle_beta   90.00
_cell.angle_gamma   90.00
#
_symmetry.space_group_name_H-M   'P 1'
#
loop_
_entity.id
_entity.type
_entity.pdbx_description
1 polymer ?
#
loop_
_entity_poly.entity_id
_entity_poly.type
_entity_poly.pdbx_seq_one_letter_code
_entity_poly.pdbx_strand_id
1 'polypeptide(L)'
;MTRALLSALLLTSCAAEVPPRAEPGDPRVMPVGAVAALDGSFSEGDGLSYAWAVEPDGATLLDAESPFAMLTATAPGLYTLTLEVCDAAGRCDHAETWARVDEAPGSASRISDWSPDTFGGSESGVGLPGGLSDWEPDEDWCEECRRLVRSGATTWNEFCNSIPEDESKERNLCRAGNNKSAQYRDNFCSARCSD
;
A
#
# COMPACT_ATOMS: atom_id res chain seq x y z
N MET A 1 7.90 23.79 78.95
CA MET A 1 8.59 23.01 77.91
C MET A 1 7.72 21.81 77.59
N THR A 2 7.03 21.79 76.45
CA THR A 2 6.41 20.57 75.93
C THR A 2 6.33 20.72 74.42
N ARG A 3 7.09 19.88 73.74
CA ARG A 3 7.34 19.89 72.30
C ARG A 3 6.05 19.51 71.57
N ALA A 4 5.60 20.34 70.64
CA ALA A 4 4.60 19.95 69.66
C ALA A 4 5.26 18.91 68.74
N LEU A 5 4.81 17.66 68.82
CA LEU A 5 5.17 16.62 67.86
C LEU A 5 4.40 16.91 66.57
N LEU A 6 5.09 17.45 65.57
CA LEU A 6 4.57 17.44 64.19
C LEU A 6 4.51 15.98 63.75
N SER A 7 3.32 15.40 63.73
CA SER A 7 3.04 14.16 63.01
C SER A 7 3.26 14.42 61.52
N ALA A 8 4.35 13.89 60.97
CA ALA A 8 4.53 13.81 59.53
C ALA A 8 3.54 12.77 58.98
N LEU A 9 2.44 13.23 58.36
CA LEU A 9 1.64 12.37 57.50
C LEU A 9 2.50 12.01 56.29
N LEU A 10 3.02 10.78 56.27
CA LEU A 10 3.53 10.16 55.06
C LEU A 10 2.32 9.92 54.14
N LEU A 11 2.02 10.89 53.28
CA LEU A 11 1.15 10.69 52.12
C LEU A 11 1.93 9.81 51.14
N THR A 12 1.92 8.50 51.37
CA THR A 12 2.32 7.54 50.34
C THR A 12 1.27 7.64 49.25
N SER A 13 1.52 8.52 48.26
CA SER A 13 0.75 8.57 47.03
C SER A 13 0.80 7.16 46.43
N CYS A 14 -0.29 6.41 46.52
CA CYS A 14 -0.46 5.24 45.68
C CYS A 14 -0.60 5.77 44.25
N ALA A 15 0.50 5.83 43.50
CA ALA A 15 0.39 5.91 42.06
C ALA A 15 -0.39 4.66 41.64
N ALA A 16 -1.64 4.83 41.20
CA ALA A 16 -2.36 3.74 40.58
C ALA A 16 -1.57 3.36 39.33
N GLU A 17 -1.08 2.14 39.29
CA GLU A 17 -0.32 1.61 38.16
C GLU A 17 -1.20 1.73 36.91
N VAL A 18 -0.68 2.35 35.87
CA VAL A 18 -1.42 2.57 34.62
C VAL A 18 -1.50 1.22 33.91
N PRO A 19 -2.71 0.72 33.57
CA PRO A 19 -2.82 -0.55 32.85
C PRO A 19 -2.09 -0.44 31.50
N PRO A 20 -1.49 -1.53 31.02
CA PRO A 20 -0.81 -1.54 29.73
C PRO A 20 -1.80 -1.25 28.61
N ARG A 21 -1.35 -0.50 27.61
CA ARG A 21 -2.10 -0.22 26.38
C ARG A 21 -1.18 -0.35 25.17
N ALA A 22 -1.49 -1.29 24.30
CA ALA A 22 -0.71 -1.58 23.10
C ALA A 22 -0.95 -0.52 22.01
N GLU A 23 0.13 0.00 21.43
CA GLU A 23 0.06 0.86 20.25
C GLU A 23 1.09 0.42 19.19
N PRO A 24 0.70 -0.41 18.20
CA PRO A 24 1.61 -0.94 17.18
C PRO A 24 2.05 0.09 16.12
N GLY A 25 1.58 1.33 16.23
CA GLY A 25 1.84 2.39 15.26
C GLY A 25 1.09 2.25 13.93
N ASP A 26 1.45 3.11 12.99
CA ASP A 26 0.77 3.23 11.70
C ASP A 26 1.04 2.02 10.78
N PRO A 27 0.07 1.70 9.89
CA PRO A 27 0.27 0.67 8.87
C PRO A 27 1.47 0.93 7.96
N ARG A 28 1.98 -0.14 7.35
CA ARG A 28 3.14 -0.11 6.45
C ARG A 28 2.80 -0.51 5.03
N VAL A 29 3.48 0.11 4.06
CA VAL A 29 3.48 -0.32 2.65
C VAL A 29 4.94 -0.45 2.21
N MET A 30 5.32 -1.60 1.69
CA MET A 30 6.69 -1.88 1.28
C MET A 30 6.73 -2.88 0.11
N PRO A 31 7.76 -2.85 -0.75
CA PRO A 31 7.94 -3.92 -1.72
C PRO A 31 8.45 -5.20 -1.05
N VAL A 32 8.22 -6.34 -1.69
CA VAL A 32 8.74 -7.65 -1.24
C VAL A 32 10.26 -7.60 -1.06
N GLY A 33 10.76 -8.22 0.02
CA GLY A 33 12.18 -8.23 0.38
C GLY A 33 12.71 -6.92 0.97
N ALA A 34 11.93 -5.84 1.04
CA ALA A 34 12.29 -4.66 1.82
C ALA A 34 12.10 -4.91 3.32
N VAL A 35 12.78 -4.10 4.12
CA VAL A 35 12.69 -4.09 5.58
C VAL A 35 11.83 -2.90 6.00
N ALA A 36 10.73 -3.14 6.72
CA ALA A 36 9.93 -2.10 7.37
C ALA A 36 10.18 -2.07 8.87
N ALA A 37 10.33 -0.87 9.43
CA ALA A 37 10.43 -0.67 10.87
C ALA A 37 9.03 -0.58 11.49
N LEU A 38 8.80 -1.37 12.54
CA LEU A 38 7.62 -1.30 13.39
C LEU A 38 7.98 -0.53 14.65
N ASP A 39 7.06 0.32 15.12
CA ASP A 39 7.29 1.21 16.26
C ASP A 39 6.12 1.09 17.24
N GLY A 40 6.34 0.29 18.28
CA GLY A 40 5.44 0.08 19.40
C GLY A 40 5.72 1.01 20.59
N SER A 41 6.66 1.96 20.45
CA SER A 41 7.16 2.77 21.57
C SER A 41 6.13 3.76 22.14
N PHE A 42 5.02 3.97 21.43
CA PHE A 42 3.87 4.76 21.91
C PHE A 42 2.94 3.98 22.85
N SER A 43 3.21 2.69 23.09
CA SER A 43 2.46 1.90 24.07
C SER A 43 2.57 2.52 25.47
N GLU A 44 1.46 2.53 26.20
CA GLU A 44 1.37 3.18 27.51
C GLU A 44 1.38 2.13 28.63
N GLY A 45 2.03 2.44 29.76
CA GLY A 45 2.08 1.58 30.94
C GLY A 45 3.45 1.58 31.61
N ASP A 46 3.56 0.90 32.75
CA ASP A 46 4.77 0.84 33.57
C ASP A 46 5.51 -0.50 33.38
N GLY A 47 6.79 -0.44 33.00
CA GLY A 47 7.64 -1.64 32.92
C GLY A 47 7.20 -2.66 31.87
N LEU A 48 6.88 -2.18 30.66
CA LEU A 48 6.31 -2.99 29.59
C LEU A 48 7.31 -4.00 28.98
N SER A 49 6.84 -5.22 28.74
CA SER A 49 7.41 -6.19 27.79
C SER A 49 6.60 -6.20 26.50
N TYR A 50 7.25 -6.47 25.37
CA TYR A 50 6.67 -6.41 24.03
C TYR A 50 6.76 -7.78 23.38
N ALA A 51 5.75 -8.18 22.62
CA ALA A 51 5.79 -9.34 21.75
C ALA A 51 5.04 -9.05 20.45
N TRP A 52 5.74 -9.16 19.32
CA TRP A 52 5.19 -8.98 17.99
C TRP A 52 4.90 -10.31 17.32
N ALA A 53 3.71 -10.44 16.74
CA ALA A 53 3.32 -11.55 15.89
C ALA A 53 2.90 -11.06 14.50
N VAL A 54 3.10 -11.90 13.48
CA VAL A 54 2.70 -11.62 12.10
C VAL A 54 1.96 -12.81 11.49
N GLU A 55 0.87 -12.52 10.80
CA GLU A 55 0.07 -13.49 10.05
C GLU A 55 -0.32 -12.93 8.68
N PRO A 56 -0.45 -13.73 7.61
CA PRO A 56 -0.14 -15.17 7.55
C PRO A 56 1.38 -15.42 7.49
N ASP A 57 1.77 -16.70 7.48
CA ASP A 57 3.16 -17.11 7.23
C ASP A 57 3.70 -16.50 5.91
N GLY A 58 5.00 -16.23 5.87
CA GLY A 58 5.65 -15.56 4.72
C GLY A 58 6.29 -14.21 5.05
N ALA A 59 6.18 -13.80 6.31
CA ALA A 59 6.91 -12.68 6.89
C ALA A 59 7.77 -13.13 8.08
N THR A 60 8.87 -12.42 8.31
CA THR A 60 9.79 -12.63 9.43
C THR A 60 9.96 -11.35 10.21
N LEU A 61 9.93 -11.45 11.54
CA LEU A 61 10.19 -10.35 12.45
C LEU A 61 11.56 -10.52 13.09
N LEU A 62 12.38 -9.47 13.05
CA LEU A 62 13.60 -9.34 13.84
C LEU A 62 13.30 -8.44 15.04
N ASP A 63 13.89 -8.76 16.20
CA ASP A 63 13.67 -8.05 17.46
C ASP A 63 12.18 -8.00 17.86
N ALA A 64 11.46 -9.11 17.67
CA ALA A 64 10.02 -9.21 17.97
C ALA A 64 9.66 -9.00 19.45
N GLU A 65 10.64 -9.03 20.36
CA GLU A 65 10.44 -8.79 21.81
C GLU A 65 10.80 -7.36 22.24
N SER A 66 10.95 -6.44 21.27
CA SER A 66 11.37 -5.06 21.47
C SER A 66 10.26 -4.09 21.07
N PRO A 67 10.20 -2.88 21.65
CA PRO A 67 9.33 -1.81 21.15
C PRO A 67 9.60 -1.46 19.68
N PHE A 68 10.82 -1.71 19.20
CA PHE A 68 11.18 -1.56 17.79
C PHE A 68 11.51 -2.93 17.20
N ALA A 69 10.70 -3.36 16.22
CA ALA A 69 10.89 -4.60 15.48
C ALA A 69 11.10 -4.30 13.98
N MET A 70 11.73 -5.23 13.26
CA MET A 70 11.88 -5.12 11.80
C MET A 70 11.12 -6.25 11.10
N LEU A 71 10.25 -5.87 10.17
CA LEU A 71 9.46 -6.76 9.33
C LEU A 71 10.14 -6.93 7.97
N THR A 72 10.32 -8.18 7.56
CA THR A 72 10.71 -8.54 6.19
C THR A 72 9.74 -9.59 5.66
N ALA A 73 9.17 -9.40 4.48
CA ALA A 73 8.28 -10.36 3.84
C ALA A 73 8.86 -10.89 2.53
N THR A 74 8.65 -12.17 2.24
CA THR A 74 9.17 -12.86 1.04
C THR A 74 8.12 -13.07 -0.05
N ALA A 75 6.86 -12.77 0.24
CA ALA A 75 5.76 -12.81 -0.72
C ALA A 75 4.96 -11.49 -0.68
N PRO A 76 4.38 -11.06 -1.81
CA PRO A 76 3.41 -9.98 -1.82
C PRO A 76 2.12 -10.42 -1.11
N GLY A 77 1.43 -9.46 -0.48
CA GLY A 77 0.19 -9.74 0.24
C GLY A 77 -0.10 -8.74 1.36
N LEU A 78 -1.20 -8.99 2.08
CA LEU A 78 -1.56 -8.23 3.27
C LEU A 78 -1.22 -9.06 4.51
N TYR A 79 -0.41 -8.49 5.39
CA TYR A 79 0.01 -9.08 6.66
C TYR A 79 -0.63 -8.31 7.82
N THR A 80 -1.18 -9.05 8.78
CA THR A 80 -1.66 -8.53 10.05
C THR A 80 -0.54 -8.63 11.07
N LEU A 81 -0.27 -7.54 11.77
CA LEU A 81 0.75 -7.42 12.80
C LEU A 81 0.05 -7.21 14.13
N THR A 82 0.26 -8.12 15.07
CA THR A 82 -0.28 -8.00 16.43
C THR A 82 0.85 -7.64 17.37
N LEU A 83 0.67 -6.54 18.11
CA LEU A 83 1.53 -6.19 19.24
C LEU A 83 0.82 -6.56 20.53
N GLU A 84 1.45 -7.40 21.33
CA GLU A 84 1.11 -7.64 22.74
C GLU A 84 2.07 -6.83 23.62
N VAL A 85 1.52 -6.11 24.60
CA VAL A 85 2.31 -5.49 25.66
C VAL A 85 1.81 -5.93 27.02
N CYS A 86 2.72 -6.35 27.89
CA CYS A 86 2.42 -6.77 29.26
C CYS A 86 3.21 -5.95 30.27
N ASP A 87 2.65 -5.72 31.45
CA ASP A 87 3.35 -5.11 32.58
C ASP A 87 3.99 -6.17 33.51
N ALA A 88 4.79 -5.69 34.48
CA ALA A 88 5.45 -6.56 35.46
C ALA A 88 4.46 -7.28 36.42
N ALA A 89 3.21 -6.80 36.50
CA ALA A 89 2.14 -7.44 37.25
C ALA A 89 1.43 -8.55 36.46
N GLY A 90 1.78 -8.73 35.18
CA GLY A 90 1.22 -9.74 34.28
C GLY A 90 -0.13 -9.34 33.66
N ARG A 91 -0.51 -8.05 33.69
CA ARG A 91 -1.62 -7.56 32.85
C ARG A 91 -1.09 -7.36 31.45
N CYS A 92 -1.91 -7.66 30.45
CA CYS A 92 -1.53 -7.51 29.04
C CYS A 92 -2.65 -6.82 28.26
N ASP A 93 -2.25 -6.14 27.19
CA ASP A 93 -3.14 -5.58 26.17
C ASP A 93 -2.61 -5.93 24.77
N HIS A 94 -3.51 -5.95 23.78
CA HIS A 94 -3.18 -6.27 22.41
C HIS A 94 -3.75 -5.23 21.45
N ALA A 95 -2.99 -4.91 20.40
CA ALA A 95 -3.48 -4.09 19.31
C ALA A 95 -2.89 -4.56 17.99
N GLU A 96 -3.62 -4.29 16.92
CA GLU A 96 -3.29 -4.74 15.57
C GLU A 96 -2.99 -3.56 14.66
N THR A 97 -2.06 -3.77 13.73
CA THR A 97 -1.84 -2.94 12.55
C THR A 97 -1.62 -3.85 11.34
N TRP A 98 -1.46 -3.29 10.15
CA TRP A 98 -1.26 -4.09 8.94
C TRP A 98 -0.07 -3.61 8.12
N ALA A 99 0.51 -4.53 7.36
CA ALA A 99 1.53 -4.25 6.37
C ALA A 99 1.11 -4.80 5.01
N ARG A 100 1.04 -3.93 4.00
CA ARG A 100 0.85 -4.31 2.61
C ARG A 100 2.21 -4.48 1.95
N VAL A 101 2.44 -5.65 1.38
CA VAL A 101 3.66 -5.99 0.66
C VAL A 101 3.35 -6.07 -0.82
N ASP A 102 3.90 -5.13 -1.58
CA ASP A 102 3.73 -5.09 -3.03
C ASP A 102 4.80 -5.94 -3.71
N GLU A 103 4.56 -6.33 -4.97
CA GLU A 103 5.56 -7.03 -5.75
C GLU A 103 6.84 -6.20 -5.90
N ALA A 104 7.98 -6.88 -6.03
CA ALA A 104 9.24 -6.19 -6.28
C ALA A 104 9.13 -5.45 -7.63
N PRO A 105 9.59 -4.19 -7.71
CA PRO A 105 9.64 -3.48 -8.99
C PRO A 105 10.48 -4.30 -9.98
N GLY A 106 9.83 -4.84 -11.01
CA GLY A 106 10.42 -5.76 -12.00
C GLY A 106 9.95 -7.22 -11.95
N SER A 107 9.00 -7.55 -11.07
CA SER A 107 8.37 -8.88 -10.98
C SER A 107 7.27 -9.13 -12.02
N ALA A 108 6.85 -8.09 -12.75
CA ALA A 108 5.99 -8.23 -13.92
C ALA A 108 6.59 -9.33 -14.79
N SER A 109 5.87 -10.45 -14.84
CA SER A 109 6.31 -11.69 -15.45
C SER A 109 6.95 -11.37 -16.79
N ARG A 110 8.22 -11.71 -16.95
CA ARG A 110 8.81 -11.89 -18.27
C ARG A 110 7.88 -12.86 -18.99
N ILE A 111 7.07 -12.35 -19.91
CA ILE A 111 6.46 -13.14 -20.97
C ILE A 111 7.64 -13.67 -21.79
N SER A 112 8.26 -14.74 -21.31
CA SER A 112 9.21 -15.57 -22.04
C SER A 112 8.49 -16.85 -22.42
N ASP A 113 7.40 -16.70 -23.16
CA ASP A 113 6.89 -17.73 -24.06
C ASP A 113 6.10 -17.12 -25.22
N TRP A 114 6.77 -16.25 -26.00
CA TRP A 114 6.41 -16.10 -27.40
C TRP A 114 7.66 -16.35 -28.24
N SER A 115 7.85 -17.61 -28.62
CA SER A 115 8.80 -18.00 -29.66
C SER A 115 8.36 -17.38 -31.00
N PRO A 116 9.25 -16.75 -31.81
CA PRO A 116 8.85 -16.07 -33.04
C PRO A 116 8.43 -16.98 -34.21
N ASP A 117 8.36 -18.30 -34.04
CA ASP A 117 8.39 -19.24 -35.19
C ASP A 117 7.04 -19.89 -35.55
N THR A 118 5.92 -19.49 -34.97
CA THR A 118 4.60 -20.03 -35.37
C THR A 118 3.58 -18.95 -35.62
N PHE A 119 3.73 -18.20 -36.71
CA PHE A 119 2.62 -17.89 -37.62
C PHE A 119 3.19 -17.58 -39.01
N GLY A 120 3.44 -18.65 -39.76
CA GLY A 120 3.36 -18.58 -41.21
C GLY A 120 1.92 -18.22 -41.58
N GLY A 121 1.75 -17.08 -42.24
CA GLY A 121 0.46 -16.60 -42.70
C GLY A 121 0.64 -15.32 -43.50
N SER A 122 1.26 -15.42 -44.67
CA SER A 122 1.18 -14.37 -45.69
C SER A 122 -0.28 -14.21 -46.10
N GLU A 123 -0.93 -13.09 -45.79
CA GLU A 123 -1.80 -12.39 -46.74
C GLU A 123 -1.71 -10.88 -46.53
N SER A 124 -1.36 -10.19 -47.61
CA SER A 124 -1.60 -8.77 -47.78
C SER A 124 -3.11 -8.52 -47.79
N GLY A 125 -3.60 -7.56 -47.01
CA GLY A 125 -5.02 -7.21 -47.09
C GLY A 125 -5.49 -6.26 -46.00
N VAL A 126 -5.63 -4.99 -46.38
CA VAL A 126 -6.34 -3.89 -45.74
C VAL A 126 -7.54 -4.32 -44.86
N GLY A 127 -7.59 -3.88 -43.59
CA GLY A 127 -8.80 -3.93 -42.77
C GLY A 127 -8.57 -3.80 -41.26
N LEU A 128 -8.68 -2.58 -40.72
CA LEU A 128 -8.94 -2.33 -39.29
C LEU A 128 -10.46 -2.29 -39.04
N PRO A 129 -10.95 -2.25 -37.79
CA PRO A 129 -10.70 -3.16 -36.68
C PRO A 129 -12.05 -3.60 -36.03
N GLY A 130 -12.06 -4.64 -35.20
CA GLY A 130 -13.24 -4.91 -34.38
C GLY A 130 -13.27 -6.31 -33.79
N GLY A 131 -13.09 -6.39 -32.47
CA GLY A 131 -13.35 -7.60 -31.70
C GLY A 131 -12.20 -8.00 -30.78
N LEU A 132 -11.80 -7.11 -29.87
CA LEU A 132 -11.10 -7.54 -28.65
C LEU A 132 -12.14 -7.63 -27.54
N SER A 133 -12.64 -8.84 -27.34
CA SER A 133 -13.34 -9.28 -26.15
C SER A 133 -12.31 -9.62 -25.08
N ASP A 134 -12.13 -8.72 -24.13
CA ASP A 134 -12.32 -8.93 -22.69
C ASP A 134 -11.54 -7.82 -21.97
N TRP A 135 -12.30 -6.98 -21.29
CA TRP A 135 -11.83 -5.83 -20.54
C TRP A 135 -11.42 -6.33 -19.15
N GLU A 136 -10.13 -6.27 -18.83
CA GLU A 136 -9.64 -6.20 -17.44
C GLU A 136 -8.93 -4.84 -17.27
N PRO A 137 -9.36 -4.01 -16.31
CA PRO A 137 -8.90 -2.63 -16.19
C PRO A 137 -7.58 -2.55 -15.40
N ASP A 138 -6.83 -1.50 -15.69
CA ASP A 138 -5.90 -0.77 -14.79
C ASP A 138 -4.40 -0.82 -15.08
N GLU A 139 -3.85 -1.74 -15.90
CA GLU A 139 -2.41 -1.68 -16.26
C GLU A 139 -2.13 -1.19 -17.70
N ASP A 140 -3.05 -1.37 -18.66
CA ASP A 140 -2.80 -1.03 -20.08
C ASP A 140 -3.29 0.39 -20.46
N TRP A 141 -4.20 0.98 -19.67
CA TRP A 141 -4.81 2.29 -19.99
C TRP A 141 -3.78 3.43 -20.02
N CYS A 142 -2.84 3.42 -19.09
CA CYS A 142 -1.83 4.46 -18.92
C CYS A 142 -0.81 4.50 -20.05
N GLU A 143 -0.39 3.32 -20.51
CA GLU A 143 0.55 3.19 -21.60
C GLU A 143 -0.10 3.53 -22.93
N GLU A 144 -1.33 3.06 -23.18
CA GLU A 144 -2.07 3.43 -24.40
C GLU A 144 -2.42 4.91 -24.42
N CYS A 145 -2.81 5.52 -23.29
CA CYS A 145 -3.03 6.97 -23.22
C CYS A 145 -1.78 7.75 -23.64
N ARG A 146 -0.61 7.41 -23.07
CA ARG A 146 0.68 8.06 -23.38
C ARG A 146 1.10 7.82 -24.84
N ARG A 147 0.90 6.61 -25.36
CA ARG A 147 1.17 6.27 -26.77
C ARG A 147 0.32 7.13 -27.70
N LEU A 148 -0.93 7.35 -27.31
CA LEU A 148 -1.87 8.12 -28.09
C LEU A 148 -1.71 9.62 -27.95
N VAL A 149 -0.98 10.20 -26.99
CA VAL A 149 -0.78 11.67 -26.86
C VAL A 149 -0.42 12.37 -28.17
N ARG A 150 0.35 11.71 -29.04
CA ARG A 150 0.81 12.24 -30.34
C ARG A 150 0.05 11.67 -31.54
N SER A 151 -0.99 10.86 -31.31
CA SER A 151 -1.83 10.28 -32.34
C SER A 151 -2.69 11.34 -33.03
N GLY A 152 -3.23 10.97 -34.20
CA GLY A 152 -4.26 11.74 -34.88
C GLY A 152 -5.53 11.90 -34.05
N ALA A 153 -6.31 12.92 -34.40
CA ALA A 153 -7.52 13.31 -33.70
C ALA A 153 -8.58 12.20 -33.60
N THR A 154 -8.73 11.42 -34.68
CA THR A 154 -9.66 10.30 -34.73
C THR A 154 -9.31 9.23 -33.69
N THR A 155 -8.05 8.82 -33.65
CA THR A 155 -7.54 7.80 -32.73
C THR A 155 -7.66 8.24 -31.27
N TRP A 156 -7.44 9.53 -30.99
CA TRP A 156 -7.65 10.07 -29.64
C TRP A 156 -9.10 10.00 -29.20
N ASN A 157 -10.03 10.35 -30.09
CA ASN A 157 -11.45 10.32 -29.76
C ASN A 157 -11.96 8.90 -29.57
N GLU A 158 -11.48 7.94 -30.35
CA GLU A 158 -11.78 6.52 -30.17
C GLU A 158 -11.32 6.02 -28.80
N PHE A 159 -10.10 6.39 -28.39
CA PHE A 159 -9.61 6.11 -27.03
C PHE A 159 -10.47 6.78 -25.94
N CYS A 160 -10.83 8.06 -26.09
CA CYS A 160 -11.70 8.68 -25.12
C CYS A 160 -13.10 8.04 -25.06
N ASN A 161 -13.55 7.37 -26.13
CA ASN A 161 -14.82 6.67 -26.17
C ASN A 161 -14.78 5.31 -25.47
N SER A 162 -13.59 4.75 -25.24
CA SER A 162 -13.47 3.53 -24.44
C SER A 162 -13.66 3.80 -22.94
N ILE A 163 -13.58 5.05 -22.47
CA ILE A 163 -13.80 5.40 -21.06
C ILE A 163 -15.26 5.11 -20.64
N PRO A 164 -15.50 4.32 -19.57
CA PRO A 164 -16.82 3.85 -19.13
C PRO A 164 -17.86 4.97 -18.97
N GLU A 165 -19.13 4.68 -19.28
CA GLU A 165 -20.18 5.72 -19.31
C GLU A 165 -20.40 6.44 -17.98
N ASP A 166 -20.24 5.74 -16.86
CA ASP A 166 -20.27 6.21 -15.48
C ASP A 166 -19.19 7.27 -15.18
N GLU A 167 -18.07 7.26 -15.91
CA GLU A 167 -17.00 8.28 -15.87
C GLU A 167 -17.19 9.41 -16.90
N SER A 168 -18.44 9.83 -17.10
CA SER A 168 -18.81 10.81 -18.14
C SER A 168 -18.05 12.13 -18.10
N LYS A 169 -17.65 12.62 -16.91
CA LYS A 169 -16.85 13.84 -16.77
C LYS A 169 -15.45 13.66 -17.35
N GLU A 170 -14.84 12.51 -17.14
CA GLU A 170 -13.47 12.19 -17.52
C GLU A 170 -13.38 11.91 -19.01
N ARG A 171 -14.36 11.17 -19.55
CA ARG A 171 -14.56 11.03 -21.00
C ARG A 171 -14.66 12.38 -21.71
N ASN A 172 -15.40 13.33 -21.14
CA ASN A 172 -15.53 14.67 -21.71
C ASN A 172 -14.22 15.47 -21.64
N LEU A 173 -13.46 15.36 -20.56
CA LEU A 173 -12.13 15.98 -20.42
C LEU A 173 -11.11 15.38 -21.40
N CYS A 174 -11.12 14.07 -21.58
CA CYS A 174 -10.31 13.37 -22.57
C CYS A 174 -10.61 13.90 -23.98
N ARG A 175 -11.89 13.91 -24.39
CA ARG A 175 -12.32 14.40 -25.71
C ARG A 175 -11.96 15.88 -25.93
N ALA A 176 -12.03 16.70 -24.88
CA ALA A 176 -11.61 18.11 -24.95
C ALA A 176 -10.15 18.26 -25.37
N GLY A 177 -9.29 17.28 -25.03
CA GLY A 177 -7.88 17.24 -25.42
C GLY A 177 -7.63 17.13 -26.92
N ASN A 178 -8.63 16.70 -27.70
CA ASN A 178 -8.52 16.59 -29.16
C ASN A 178 -8.29 17.94 -29.85
N ASN A 179 -8.86 19.01 -29.31
CA ASN A 179 -8.75 20.37 -29.84
C ASN A 179 -7.69 21.19 -29.08
N LYS A 180 -6.80 20.53 -28.35
CA LYS A 180 -5.77 21.14 -27.50
C LYS A 180 -4.38 20.67 -27.93
N SER A 181 -3.35 21.13 -27.22
CA SER A 181 -1.97 20.72 -27.46
C SER A 181 -1.69 19.29 -27.01
N ALA A 182 -0.67 18.65 -27.58
CA ALA A 182 -0.18 17.35 -27.11
C ALA A 182 0.19 17.39 -25.61
N GLN A 183 0.66 18.54 -25.10
CA GLN A 183 0.93 18.72 -23.66
C GLN A 183 -0.33 18.59 -22.80
N TYR A 184 -1.48 19.05 -23.29
CA TYR A 184 -2.75 18.90 -22.54
C TYR A 184 -3.15 17.42 -22.45
N ARG A 185 -2.98 16.67 -23.54
CA ARG A 185 -3.24 15.22 -23.61
C ARG A 185 -2.30 14.44 -22.69
N ASP A 186 -1.03 14.83 -22.66
CA ASP A 186 0.00 14.26 -21.78
C ASP A 186 -0.30 14.51 -20.29
N ASN A 187 -0.74 15.73 -19.95
CA ASN A 187 -1.16 16.06 -18.59
C ASN A 187 -2.40 15.26 -18.16
N PHE A 188 -3.36 15.05 -19.08
CA PHE A 188 -4.55 14.24 -18.81
C PHE A 188 -4.17 12.78 -18.51
N CYS A 189 -3.33 12.17 -19.35
CA CYS A 189 -2.82 10.82 -19.10
C CYS A 189 -2.06 10.74 -17.78
N SER A 190 -1.22 11.73 -17.49
CA SER A 190 -0.40 11.74 -16.26
C SER A 190 -1.26 11.87 -15.00
N ALA A 191 -2.31 12.68 -15.02
CA ALA A 191 -3.19 12.89 -13.87
C ALA A 191 -3.91 11.61 -13.43
N ARG A 192 -4.35 10.79 -14.39
CA ARG A 192 -5.09 9.55 -14.09
C ARG A 192 -4.19 8.34 -13.82
N CYS A 193 -2.92 8.42 -14.21
CA CYS A 193 -1.92 7.38 -13.96
C CYS A 193 -1.10 7.59 -12.68
N SER A 194 -1.49 8.56 -11.85
CA SER A 194 -0.78 8.94 -10.62
C SER A 194 -1.61 8.73 -9.35
N ASP A 195 -2.86 8.28 -9.48
CA ASP A 195 -3.76 7.86 -8.39
C ASP A 195 -3.89 6.33 -8.41
#